data_AF-A0A7W1RHB2-F1
#
_entry.id   AF-A0A7W1RHB2-F1
#
_cell.length_a   1.000
_cell.length_b   1.000
_cell.length_c   1.000
_cell.angle_alpha   90.00
_cell.angle_beta   90.00
_cell.angle_gamma   90.00
#
_symmetry.space_group_name_H-M   'P 1'
#
loop_
_entity.id
_entity.type
_entity.pdbx_description
1 polymer ?
#
loop_
_entity_poly.entity_id
_entity_poly.type
_entity_poly.pdbx_seq_one_letter_code
_entity_poly.pdbx_strand_id
1 'polypeptide(L)'
;MRYLLLGLISMLSFNIQSIENKVQFVSTVKEFVPYSIEVPQTEGFLQVSEKHQLYFATYGNPNGIPVVILHGGPGIGCSDEYTRFFDLNNWHVIM
;
A
#
# COMPACT_ATOMS: atom_id res chain seq x y z
N MET A 1 2.20 -52.31 -40.48
CA MET A 1 1.60 -51.84 -39.20
C MET A 1 2.69 -51.31 -38.25
N ARG A 2 3.27 -50.12 -38.49
CA ARG A 2 4.20 -49.51 -37.51
C ARG A 2 4.25 -47.97 -37.53
N TYR A 3 3.40 -47.31 -38.32
CA TYR A 3 3.39 -45.84 -38.46
C TYR A 3 2.21 -45.14 -37.78
N LEU A 4 1.25 -45.88 -37.20
CA LEU A 4 0.08 -45.30 -36.52
C LEU A 4 0.29 -45.05 -35.01
N LEU A 5 1.34 -45.62 -34.39
CA LEU A 5 1.56 -45.49 -32.94
C LEU A 5 2.50 -44.33 -32.55
N LEU A 6 3.22 -43.74 -33.50
CA LEU A 6 4.13 -42.60 -33.25
C LEU A 6 3.42 -41.24 -33.26
N GLY A 7 2.24 -41.14 -33.88
CA GLY A 7 1.47 -39.89 -33.94
C GLY A 7 0.75 -39.51 -32.64
N LEU A 8 0.31 -40.50 -31.85
CA LEU A 8 -0.41 -40.25 -30.60
C LEU A 8 0.51 -39.77 -29.46
N ILE A 9 1.77 -40.22 -29.43
CA ILE A 9 2.74 -39.77 -28.42
C ILE A 9 3.17 -38.32 -28.69
N SER A 10 3.28 -37.92 -29.96
CA SER A 10 3.60 -36.54 -30.37
C SER A 10 2.51 -35.53 -29.99
N MET A 11 1.22 -35.89 -30.10
CA MET A 11 0.12 -34.98 -29.73
C MET A 11 -0.06 -34.86 -28.20
N LEU A 12 0.32 -35.88 -27.42
CA LEU A 12 0.34 -35.79 -25.96
C LEU A 12 1.48 -34.89 -25.47
N SER A 13 2.66 -34.91 -26.10
CA SER A 13 3.78 -34.02 -25.76
C SER A 13 3.49 -32.55 -26.10
N PHE A 14 2.78 -32.28 -27.21
CA PHE A 14 2.44 -30.92 -27.62
C PHE A 14 1.42 -30.25 -26.67
N ASN A 15 0.52 -31.05 -26.07
CA ASN A 15 -0.52 -30.54 -25.18
C ASN A 15 0.01 -30.28 -23.75
N ILE A 16 1.05 -30.99 -23.32
CA ILE A 16 1.70 -30.74 -22.01
C ILE A 16 2.48 -29.41 -22.05
N GLN A 17 3.21 -29.13 -23.14
CA GLN A 17 3.95 -27.86 -23.30
C GLN A 17 3.04 -26.62 -23.40
N SER A 18 1.79 -26.79 -23.84
CA SER A 18 0.81 -25.70 -23.92
C SER A 18 0.21 -25.33 -22.56
N ILE A 19 0.23 -26.24 -21.58
CA ILE A 19 -0.34 -26.02 -20.24
C ILE A 19 0.68 -25.33 -19.33
N GLU A 20 1.97 -25.58 -19.51
CA GLU A 20 3.05 -24.95 -18.74
C GLU A 20 3.22 -23.43 -19.02
N ASN A 21 2.74 -22.94 -20.17
CA ASN A 21 2.89 -21.54 -20.57
C ASN A 21 1.79 -20.59 -20.07
N LYS A 22 0.91 -21.02 -19.16
CA LYS A 22 -0.28 -20.23 -18.75
C LYS A 22 -0.34 -19.82 -17.28
N VAL A 23 0.76 -19.92 -16.55
CA VAL A 23 0.83 -19.37 -15.19
C VAL A 23 2.02 -18.42 -15.08
N GLN A 24 1.83 -17.20 -15.57
CA GLN A 24 2.61 -16.09 -15.08
C GLN A 24 2.10 -15.73 -13.69
N PHE A 25 2.75 -16.24 -12.64
CA PHE A 25 2.67 -15.61 -11.33
C PHE A 25 3.36 -14.25 -11.44
N VAL A 26 2.63 -13.22 -11.86
CA VAL A 26 3.05 -11.83 -11.70
C VAL A 26 2.84 -11.49 -10.23
N SER A 27 3.76 -11.96 -9.39
CA SER A 27 3.93 -11.46 -8.03
C SER A 27 4.64 -10.11 -8.07
N THR A 28 4.17 -9.17 -8.88
CA THR A 28 4.63 -7.80 -8.75
C THR A 28 3.84 -7.21 -7.61
N VAL A 29 4.27 -7.52 -6.38
CA VAL A 29 4.19 -6.51 -5.32
C VAL A 29 5.01 -5.37 -5.90
N LYS A 30 4.33 -4.39 -6.49
CA LYS A 30 4.99 -3.17 -6.95
C LYS A 30 5.74 -2.67 -5.72
N GLU A 31 7.06 -2.54 -5.79
CA GLU A 31 7.84 -2.01 -4.67
C GLU A 31 7.14 -0.73 -4.23
N PHE A 32 6.48 -0.80 -3.08
CA PHE A 32 5.94 0.39 -2.44
C PHE A 32 7.17 1.11 -1.96
N VAL A 33 7.64 2.06 -2.76
CA VAL A 33 8.62 3.04 -2.31
C VAL A 33 7.80 4.07 -1.53
N PRO A 34 7.80 4.02 -0.19
CA PRO A 34 7.10 5.03 0.59
C PRO A 34 7.61 6.42 0.24
N TYR A 35 6.74 7.42 0.38
CA TYR A 35 7.20 8.81 0.41
C TYR A 35 8.20 9.03 1.56
N SER A 36 8.86 10.19 1.57
CA SER A 36 9.76 10.58 2.66
C SER A 36 9.00 10.72 3.98
N ILE A 37 9.71 10.59 5.11
CA ILE A 37 9.16 11.02 6.40
C ILE A 37 9.31 12.52 6.46
N GLU A 38 8.20 13.20 6.73
CA GLU A 38 8.16 14.65 6.84
C GLU A 38 7.84 15.06 8.27
N VAL A 39 8.36 16.21 8.67
CA VAL A 39 8.10 16.81 10.00
C VAL A 39 6.81 17.63 9.98
N PRO A 40 6.16 17.84 11.15
CA PRO A 40 4.95 18.65 11.23
C PRO A 40 5.16 20.07 10.69
N GLN A 41 4.18 20.58 9.94
CA GLN A 41 4.11 22.01 9.58
C GLN A 41 3.46 22.84 10.67
N THR A 42 2.41 22.28 11.30
CA THR A 42 1.80 22.84 12.50
C THR A 42 1.51 21.72 13.49
N GLU A 43 1.58 22.03 14.78
CA GLU A 43 1.23 21.11 15.85
C GLU A 43 0.64 21.88 17.03
N GLY A 44 -0.12 21.18 17.87
CA GLY A 44 -0.73 21.78 19.02
C GLY A 44 -1.53 20.81 19.87
N PHE A 45 -2.24 21.37 20.85
CA PHE A 45 -3.11 20.62 21.74
C PHE A 45 -4.54 21.17 21.64
N LEU A 46 -5.49 20.29 21.33
CA LEU A 46 -6.92 20.58 21.31
C LEU A 46 -7.55 20.19 22.64
N GLN A 47 -8.12 21.16 23.36
CA GLN A 47 -8.90 20.88 24.56
C GLN A 47 -10.21 20.17 24.20
N VAL A 48 -10.43 18.96 24.73
CA VAL A 48 -11.66 18.17 24.44
C VAL A 48 -12.54 17.94 25.68
N SER A 49 -12.01 18.17 26.86
CA SER A 49 -12.75 18.21 28.13
C SER A 49 -12.00 19.05 29.15
N GLU A 50 -12.45 19.19 30.40
CA GLU A 50 -11.68 19.88 31.45
C GLU A 50 -10.35 19.19 31.78
N LYS A 51 -10.26 17.87 31.58
CA LYS A 51 -9.10 17.05 31.97
C LYS A 51 -8.20 16.65 30.81
N HIS A 52 -8.76 16.51 29.60
CA HIS A 52 -8.05 15.90 28.47
C HIS A 52 -7.82 16.91 27.35
N GLN A 53 -6.59 16.86 26.82
CA GLN A 53 -6.18 17.52 25.59
C GLN A 53 -5.69 16.45 24.62
N LEU A 54 -6.00 16.63 23.34
CA LEU A 54 -5.48 15.81 22.26
C LEU A 54 -4.33 16.55 21.59
N TYR A 55 -3.16 15.92 21.51
CA TYR A 55 -2.13 16.38 20.59
C TYR A 55 -2.61 16.20 19.15
N PHE A 56 -2.28 17.15 18.28
CA PHE A 56 -2.45 17.00 16.85
C PHE A 56 -1.28 17.65 16.11
N ALA A 57 -1.04 17.19 14.88
CA ALA A 57 -0.08 17.73 13.94
C ALA A 57 -0.63 17.69 12.51
N THR A 58 -0.22 18.66 11.68
CA THR A 58 -0.60 18.72 10.26
C THR A 58 0.59 18.65 9.33
N TYR A 59 0.39 18.02 8.18
CA TYR A 59 1.42 17.81 7.17
C TYR A 59 0.86 18.03 5.76
N GLY A 60 1.75 18.38 4.84
CA GLY A 60 1.48 18.46 3.42
C GLY A 60 0.87 19.78 2.95
N ASN A 61 -0.14 19.72 2.10
CA ASN A 61 -0.71 20.90 1.47
C ASN A 61 -1.94 21.34 2.27
N PRO A 62 -1.94 22.50 2.96
CA PRO A 62 -3.11 22.96 3.72
C PRO A 62 -4.38 23.16 2.87
N ASN A 63 -4.22 23.32 1.55
CA ASN A 63 -5.31 23.42 0.57
C ASN A 63 -5.60 22.09 -0.15
N GLY A 64 -4.91 21.01 0.22
CA GLY A 64 -5.11 19.67 -0.30
C GLY A 64 -6.38 19.01 0.24
N ILE A 65 -6.62 17.77 -0.18
CA ILE A 65 -7.75 16.97 0.31
C ILE A 65 -7.48 16.62 1.79
N PRO A 66 -8.39 16.96 2.72
CA PRO A 66 -8.18 16.69 4.14
C PRO A 66 -8.34 15.21 4.46
N VAL A 67 -7.43 14.68 5.28
CA VAL A 67 -7.49 13.32 5.81
C VAL A 67 -7.07 13.29 7.27
N VAL A 68 -7.87 12.60 8.10
CA VAL A 68 -7.55 12.38 9.51
C VAL A 68 -7.07 10.94 9.69
N ILE A 69 -5.94 10.77 10.37
CA ILE A 69 -5.40 9.45 10.67
C ILE A 69 -5.85 9.02 12.06
N LEU A 70 -6.37 7.79 12.16
CA LEU A 70 -6.66 7.15 13.43
C LEU A 70 -5.67 6.00 13.62
N HIS A 71 -4.82 6.10 14.62
CA HIS A 71 -3.82 5.07 14.90
C HIS A 71 -4.48 3.73 15.29
N GLY A 72 -3.74 2.64 15.13
CA GLY A 72 -4.17 1.31 15.59
C GLY A 72 -4.13 1.18 17.11
N GLY A 73 -4.82 0.17 17.67
CA GLY A 73 -4.89 -0.08 19.12
C GLY A 73 -5.37 1.13 19.95
N PRO A 74 -5.55 0.98 21.27
CA PRO A 74 -5.70 2.12 22.16
C PRO A 74 -4.33 2.60 22.70
N GLY A 75 -4.10 3.91 22.69
CA GLY A 75 -2.98 4.55 23.39
C GLY A 75 -1.59 4.48 22.75
N ILE A 76 -1.46 3.97 21.51
CA ILE A 76 -0.15 3.89 20.84
C ILE A 76 0.31 5.24 20.24
N GLY A 77 -0.64 6.15 19.95
CA GLY A 77 -0.36 7.46 19.36
C GLY A 77 -0.04 7.40 17.85
N CYS A 78 0.23 8.57 17.28
CA CYS A 78 0.62 8.73 15.88
C CYS A 78 2.14 8.93 15.76
N SER A 79 2.72 8.56 14.61
CA SER A 79 4.12 8.75 14.27
C SER A 79 4.24 9.45 12.91
N ASP A 80 5.28 10.28 12.74
CA ASP A 80 5.63 10.90 11.46
C ASP A 80 5.81 9.88 10.33
N GLU A 81 6.07 8.60 10.66
CA GLU A 81 6.13 7.52 9.69
C GLU A 81 4.86 7.36 8.85
N TYR A 82 3.70 7.81 9.33
CA TYR A 82 2.47 7.74 8.56
C TYR A 82 2.45 8.68 7.34
N THR A 83 3.30 9.72 7.31
CA THR A 83 3.43 10.62 6.15
C THR A 83 3.85 9.87 4.88
N ARG A 84 4.56 8.74 5.03
CA ARG A 84 5.00 7.85 3.95
C ARG A 84 3.86 7.30 3.09
N PHE A 85 2.63 7.31 3.58
CA PHE A 85 1.46 6.78 2.88
C PHE A 85 0.70 7.82 2.06
N PHE A 86 1.09 9.10 2.11
CA PHE A 86 0.36 10.20 1.47
C PHE A 86 1.26 11.01 0.54
N ASP A 87 0.71 11.40 -0.61
CA ASP A 87 1.33 12.44 -1.45
C ASP A 87 1.05 13.81 -0.84
N LEU A 88 2.01 14.34 -0.08
CA LEU A 88 1.85 15.58 0.65
C LEU A 88 1.65 16.83 -0.22
N ASN A 89 1.81 16.75 -1.54
CA ASN A 89 1.42 17.86 -2.44
C ASN A 89 -0.11 17.95 -2.62
N ASN A 90 -0.80 16.83 -2.50
CA ASN A 90 -2.23 16.69 -2.78
C ASN A 90 -3.10 16.58 -1.52
N TRP A 91 -2.53 16.14 -0.40
CA TRP A 91 -3.25 15.88 0.84
C TRP A 91 -2.89 16.88 1.95
N HIS A 92 -3.90 17.26 2.74
CA HIS A 92 -3.75 17.89 4.04
C HIS A 92 -3.92 16.80 5.10
N VAL A 93 -2.82 16.28 5.61
CA VAL A 93 -2.84 15.19 6.60
C VAL A 93 -2.94 15.78 7.99
N ILE A 94 -3.90 15.31 8.78
CA ILE A 94 -4.07 15.64 10.20
C ILE A 94 -3.89 14.35 11.01
N MET A 95 -2.92 14.37 11.94
CA MET A 95 -2.63 13.29 12.87
C MET A 95 -2.80 13.73 14.31
#